data_AF-A0AA96RBQ0-F1
#
_entry.id   AF-A0AA96RBQ0-F1
#
_cell.length_a   1.000
_cell.length_b   1.000
_cell.length_c   1.000
_cell.angle_alpha   90.00
_cell.angle_beta   90.00
_cell.angle_gamma   90.00
#
_symmetry.space_group_name_H-M   'P 1'
#
loop_
_entity.id
_entity.type
_entity.pdbx_description
1 polymer ?
#
loop_
_entity_poly.entity_id
_entity_poly.type
_entity_poly.pdbx_seq_one_letter_code
_entity_poly.pdbx_strand_id
1 'polypeptide(L)'
;MLSVERLEELRRHFIMWRELQQNSGINVPKEFHFTEMKRQQLDIYKELIKEAVSVMDMMGFKAVVVEFRGSSRPIDEAVYAMYYQHVHHGIVHEVGSGRITLPRRVNFWKDKEDGNDKLFLNELEQHLVGNFRTYFEDNLMLNIFSSVSSIANIFIQLADLFTGSISRTLNQSGTSTNHKDDFAQFVVELLGLNLHDYRNQEHDAAIVHFI
;
A
#
# COMPACT_ATOMS: atom_id res chain seq x y z
N MET A 1 4.80 -2.91 23.31
CA MET A 1 3.37 -3.00 23.67
C MET A 1 2.54 -1.89 23.02
N LEU A 2 3.10 -0.68 22.82
CA LEU A 2 2.49 0.47 22.10
C LEU A 2 2.02 0.24 20.64
N SER A 3 2.45 -0.83 19.96
CA SER A 3 2.14 -1.04 18.53
C SER A 3 0.77 -1.67 18.28
N VAL A 4 0.24 -2.45 19.23
CA VAL A 4 -1.08 -3.11 19.07
C VAL A 4 -2.20 -2.11 19.32
N GLU A 5 -2.07 -1.25 20.33
CA GLU A 5 -3.07 -0.23 20.67
C GLU A 5 -3.28 0.77 19.52
N ARG A 6 -2.20 1.23 18.87
CA ARG A 6 -2.25 2.14 17.72
C ARG A 6 -2.89 1.51 16.48
N LEU A 7 -2.63 0.23 16.22
CA LEU A 7 -3.28 -0.48 15.12
C LEU A 7 -4.79 -0.60 15.35
N GLU A 8 -5.21 -0.93 16.58
CA GLU A 8 -6.62 -1.01 16.95
C GLU A 8 -7.30 0.37 16.95
N GLU A 9 -6.58 1.43 17.30
CA GLU A 9 -7.04 2.81 17.14
C GLU A 9 -7.31 3.15 15.67
N LEU A 10 -6.37 2.88 14.77
CA LEU A 10 -6.58 3.08 13.32
C LEU A 10 -7.75 2.25 12.77
N ARG A 11 -7.88 0.99 13.19
CA ARG A 11 -9.01 0.14 12.79
C ARG A 11 -10.34 0.73 13.24
N ARG A 12 -10.43 1.14 14.52
CA ARG A 12 -11.63 1.78 15.05
C ARG A 12 -11.96 3.08 14.32
N HIS A 13 -10.95 3.87 13.99
CA HIS A 13 -11.12 5.10 13.23
C HIS A 13 -11.84 4.86 11.89
N PHE A 14 -11.39 3.90 11.07
CA PHE A 14 -12.06 3.59 9.80
C PHE A 14 -13.43 2.92 9.95
N ILE A 15 -13.66 2.17 11.03
CA ILE A 15 -14.99 1.64 11.37
C ILE A 15 -15.94 2.80 11.66
N MET A 16 -15.55 3.73 12.52
CA MET A 16 -16.35 4.91 12.86
C MET A 16 -16.61 5.80 11.64
N TRP A 17 -15.60 6.04 10.81
CA TRP A 17 -15.78 6.76 9.54
C TRP A 17 -16.86 6.12 8.68
N ARG A 18 -16.80 4.79 8.49
CA ARG A 18 -17.79 4.05 7.69
C ARG A 18 -19.20 4.18 8.25
N GLU A 19 -19.36 4.06 9.57
CA GLU A 19 -20.65 4.23 10.26
C GLU A 19 -21.21 5.65 10.07
N LEU A 20 -20.36 6.68 10.17
CA LEU A 20 -20.76 8.07 9.95
C LEU A 20 -21.29 8.32 8.53
N GLN A 21 -20.60 7.79 7.51
CA GLN A 21 -21.04 7.89 6.12
C GLN A 21 -22.40 7.19 5.92
N GLN A 22 -22.56 5.99 6.46
CA GLN A 22 -23.80 5.22 6.38
C GLN A 22 -24.97 5.92 7.09
N ASN A 23 -24.74 6.47 8.28
CA ASN A 23 -25.74 7.23 9.04
C ASN A 23 -26.15 8.54 8.33
N SER A 24 -25.30 9.05 7.44
CA SER A 24 -25.58 10.21 6.58
C SER A 24 -26.33 9.83 5.28
N GLY A 25 -26.74 8.56 5.14
CA GLY A 25 -27.46 8.06 3.97
C GLY A 25 -26.56 7.71 2.78
N ILE A 26 -25.24 7.71 2.93
CA ILE A 26 -24.29 7.36 1.88
C ILE A 26 -24.13 5.84 1.83
N ASN A 27 -24.33 5.25 0.64
CA ASN A 27 -24.09 3.84 0.43
C ASN A 27 -22.59 3.55 0.30
N VAL A 28 -21.95 3.14 1.39
CA VAL A 28 -20.55 2.73 1.40
C VAL A 28 -20.43 1.30 0.88
N PRO A 29 -19.61 1.02 -0.14
CA PRO A 29 -19.42 -0.34 -0.64
C PRO A 29 -18.84 -1.24 0.46
N LYS A 30 -19.19 -2.52 0.45
CA LYS A 30 -18.63 -3.49 1.41
C LYS A 30 -17.11 -3.55 1.33
N GLU A 31 -16.58 -3.43 0.12
CA GLU A 31 -15.17 -3.49 -0.19
C GLU A 31 -14.80 -2.44 -1.22
N PHE A 32 -13.63 -1.83 -1.05
CA PHE A 32 -13.05 -0.91 -2.00
C PHE A 32 -12.01 -1.65 -2.84
N HIS A 33 -12.24 -1.69 -4.16
CA HIS A 33 -11.34 -2.26 -5.15
C HIS A 33 -11.17 -1.26 -6.30
N PHE A 34 -9.93 -0.93 -6.65
CA PHE A 34 -9.63 0.02 -7.71
C PHE A 34 -10.23 -0.43 -9.05
N THR A 35 -10.12 -1.74 -9.35
CA THR A 35 -10.59 -2.33 -10.61
C THR A 35 -12.11 -2.44 -10.70
N GLU A 36 -12.82 -2.54 -9.56
CA GLU A 36 -14.28 -2.68 -9.52
C GLU A 36 -15.04 -1.37 -9.26
N MET A 37 -14.32 -0.28 -8.97
CA MET A 37 -14.92 1.03 -8.72
C MET A 37 -15.86 1.44 -9.86
N LYS A 38 -17.09 1.80 -9.51
CA LYS A 38 -18.10 2.36 -10.43
C LYS A 38 -18.08 3.88 -10.38
N ARG A 39 -18.53 4.53 -11.46
CA ARG A 39 -18.53 5.99 -11.59
C ARG A 39 -19.23 6.70 -10.44
N GLN A 40 -20.39 6.21 -10.01
CA GLN A 40 -21.16 6.79 -8.90
C GLN A 40 -20.52 6.60 -7.51
N GLN A 41 -19.46 5.78 -7.40
CA GLN A 41 -18.73 5.55 -6.16
C GLN A 41 -17.47 6.41 -6.04
N LEU A 42 -17.14 7.19 -7.08
CA LEU A 42 -15.90 7.98 -7.13
C LEU A 42 -15.72 8.85 -5.88
N ASP A 43 -16.77 9.55 -5.45
CA ASP A 43 -16.68 10.47 -4.32
C ASP A 43 -16.38 9.74 -3.00
N ILE A 44 -17.06 8.61 -2.72
CA ILE A 44 -16.80 7.86 -1.48
C ILE A 44 -15.41 7.20 -1.48
N TYR A 45 -14.87 6.86 -2.66
CA TYR A 45 -13.48 6.41 -2.78
C TYR A 45 -12.49 7.55 -2.49
N LYS A 46 -12.74 8.76 -3.02
CA LYS A 46 -11.91 9.94 -2.72
C LYS A 46 -11.95 10.29 -1.23
N GLU A 47 -13.13 10.25 -0.60
CA GLU A 47 -13.28 10.50 0.84
C GLU A 47 -12.51 9.48 1.68
N LEU A 48 -12.49 8.19 1.30
CA LEU A 48 -11.69 7.18 2.01
C LEU A 48 -10.18 7.52 1.98
N ILE A 49 -9.66 7.98 0.84
CA ILE A 49 -8.23 8.36 0.76
C ILE A 49 -7.96 9.63 1.58
N LYS A 50 -8.87 10.62 1.56
CA LYS A 50 -8.74 11.80 2.44
C LYS A 50 -8.71 11.39 3.91
N GLU A 51 -9.53 10.44 4.31
CA GLU A 51 -9.53 9.92 5.67
C GLU A 51 -8.21 9.23 6.00
N ALA A 52 -7.65 8.42 5.09
CA ALA A 52 -6.33 7.83 5.29
C ALA A 52 -5.21 8.87 5.42
N VAL A 53 -5.30 9.98 4.69
CA VAL A 53 -4.37 11.11 4.80
C VAL A 53 -4.56 11.87 6.12
N SER A 54 -5.76 11.89 6.70
CA SER A 54 -6.05 12.56 7.98
C SER A 54 -5.26 11.95 9.16
N VAL A 55 -4.90 10.68 9.05
CA VAL A 55 -4.15 9.90 10.06
C VAL A 55 -2.73 9.51 9.59
N MET A 56 -2.15 10.30 8.69
CA MET A 56 -0.85 10.03 8.06
C MET A 56 0.36 10.07 9.02
N ASP A 57 0.18 10.48 10.26
CA ASP A 57 1.20 10.35 11.31
C ASP A 57 1.37 8.89 11.75
N MET A 58 0.29 8.11 11.69
CA MET A 58 0.26 6.69 12.07
C MET A 58 0.39 5.73 10.88
N MET A 59 0.09 6.19 9.66
CA MET A 59 0.18 5.39 8.44
C MET A 59 0.84 6.15 7.29
N GLY A 60 1.24 5.42 6.24
CA GLY A 60 1.65 6.06 4.99
C GLY A 60 1.73 5.07 3.85
N PHE A 61 1.87 5.60 2.64
CA PHE A 61 1.77 4.84 1.40
C PHE A 61 3.15 4.60 0.78
N LYS A 62 3.43 3.38 0.37
CA LYS A 62 4.73 3.01 -0.21
C LYS A 62 4.49 2.17 -1.45
N ALA A 63 5.24 2.41 -2.50
CA ALA A 63 5.17 1.61 -3.71
C ALA A 63 6.57 1.36 -4.29
N VAL A 64 6.70 0.25 -4.98
CA VAL A 64 7.84 -0.04 -5.85
C VAL A 64 7.30 -0.16 -7.26
N VAL A 65 7.99 0.44 -8.21
CA VAL A 65 7.65 0.41 -9.63
C VAL A 65 8.85 -0.14 -10.38
N VAL A 66 8.58 -1.04 -11.32
CA VAL A 66 9.58 -1.65 -12.21
C VAL A 66 9.10 -1.45 -13.65
N GLU A 67 9.98 -1.00 -14.53
CA GLU A 67 9.71 -1.03 -15.97
C GLU A 67 9.78 -2.48 -16.46
N PHE A 68 8.62 -3.06 -16.78
CA PHE A 68 8.53 -4.48 -17.15
C PHE A 68 8.62 -4.72 -18.66
N ARG A 69 8.46 -3.67 -19.50
CA ARG A 69 8.46 -3.82 -20.94
C ARG A 69 9.84 -4.26 -21.44
N GLY A 70 9.89 -5.44 -22.06
CA GLY A 70 11.14 -6.01 -22.59
C GLY A 70 11.96 -6.81 -21.58
N SER A 71 11.43 -7.02 -20.36
CA SER A 71 12.03 -7.93 -19.39
C SER A 71 11.92 -9.39 -19.86
N SER A 72 13.00 -10.15 -19.70
CA SER A 72 13.02 -11.60 -19.91
C SER A 72 12.61 -12.40 -18.66
N ARG A 73 12.43 -11.71 -17.52
CA ARG A 73 12.08 -12.34 -16.24
C ARG A 73 10.58 -12.70 -16.22
N PRO A 74 10.20 -13.88 -15.69
CA PRO A 74 8.81 -14.20 -15.41
C PRO A 74 8.15 -13.16 -14.48
N ILE A 75 6.87 -12.85 -14.72
CA ILE A 75 6.16 -11.83 -13.94
C ILE A 75 6.11 -12.16 -12.44
N ASP A 76 5.92 -13.44 -12.10
CA ASP A 76 5.85 -13.89 -10.71
C ASP A 76 7.18 -13.69 -9.96
N GLU A 77 8.31 -13.90 -10.65
CA GLU A 77 9.64 -13.63 -10.08
C GLU A 77 9.88 -12.12 -9.89
N ALA A 78 9.35 -11.28 -10.79
CA ALA A 78 9.43 -9.84 -10.64
C ALA A 78 8.58 -9.36 -9.46
N VAL A 79 7.34 -9.86 -9.34
CA VAL A 79 6.45 -9.58 -8.20
C VAL A 79 7.09 -10.03 -6.89
N TYR A 80 7.71 -11.22 -6.87
CA TYR A 80 8.45 -11.73 -5.72
C TYR A 80 9.56 -10.78 -5.27
N ALA A 81 10.39 -10.34 -6.22
CA ALA A 81 11.46 -9.38 -5.93
C ALA A 81 10.88 -8.03 -5.42
N MET A 82 9.77 -7.57 -5.99
CA MET A 82 9.12 -6.32 -5.59
C MET A 82 8.59 -6.37 -4.14
N TYR A 83 8.11 -7.51 -3.65
CA TYR A 83 7.69 -7.61 -2.24
C TYR A 83 8.83 -7.29 -1.27
N TYR A 84 10.02 -7.85 -1.50
CA TYR A 84 11.18 -7.55 -0.68
C TYR A 84 11.56 -6.07 -0.80
N GLN A 85 11.67 -5.55 -2.02
CA GLN A 85 12.05 -4.16 -2.26
C GLN A 85 11.07 -3.18 -1.61
N HIS A 86 9.78 -3.49 -1.64
CA HIS A 86 8.75 -2.66 -1.02
C HIS A 86 8.96 -2.52 0.50
N VAL A 87 9.19 -3.64 1.18
CA VAL A 87 9.43 -3.60 2.63
C VAL A 87 10.77 -2.96 2.95
N HIS A 88 11.82 -3.30 2.20
CA HIS A 88 13.16 -2.76 2.39
C HIS A 88 13.20 -1.23 2.24
N HIS A 89 12.76 -0.71 1.09
CA HIS A 89 12.74 0.73 0.84
C HIS A 89 11.74 1.45 1.73
N GLY A 90 10.61 0.83 2.04
CA GLY A 90 9.64 1.39 2.98
C GLY A 90 10.23 1.59 4.37
N ILE A 91 10.91 0.59 4.93
CA ILE A 91 11.56 0.71 6.24
C ILE A 91 12.72 1.71 6.19
N VAL A 92 13.55 1.69 5.15
CA VAL A 92 14.64 2.67 4.98
C VAL A 92 14.09 4.10 4.98
N HIS A 93 12.99 4.34 4.26
CA HIS A 93 12.32 5.64 4.24
C HIS A 93 11.78 6.04 5.62
N GLU A 94 11.09 5.14 6.32
CA GLU A 94 10.53 5.43 7.65
C GLU A 94 11.62 5.68 8.70
N VAL A 95 12.76 5.00 8.60
CA VAL A 95 13.93 5.25 9.47
C VAL A 95 14.58 6.59 9.10
N GLY A 96 14.79 6.85 7.81
CA GLY A 96 15.41 8.08 7.31
C GLY A 96 14.60 9.35 7.61
N SER A 97 13.28 9.26 7.55
CA SER A 97 12.35 10.34 7.95
C SER A 97 12.17 10.47 9.47
N GLY A 98 12.71 9.54 10.26
CA GLY A 98 12.60 9.54 11.72
C GLY A 98 11.22 9.11 12.25
N ARG A 99 10.32 8.63 11.38
CA ARG A 99 8.99 8.11 11.76
C ARG A 99 9.07 6.81 12.56
N ILE A 100 10.09 5.99 12.30
CA ILE A 100 10.40 4.81 13.09
C ILE A 100 11.86 4.80 13.56
N THR A 101 12.09 4.21 14.73
CA THR A 101 13.43 3.96 15.27
C THR A 101 13.66 2.46 15.41
N LEU A 102 14.83 1.98 15.05
CA LEU A 102 15.25 0.59 15.28
C LEU A 102 15.78 0.41 16.74
N PRO A 103 15.67 -0.78 17.35
CA PRO A 103 15.18 -2.04 16.78
C PRO A 103 13.65 -2.18 16.79
N ARG A 104 13.09 -2.89 15.79
CA ARG A 104 11.65 -3.11 15.64
C ARG A 104 11.28 -4.50 15.18
N ARG A 105 10.03 -4.87 15.51
CA ARG A 105 9.32 -6.00 14.94
C ARG A 105 8.34 -5.50 13.89
N VAL A 106 8.30 -6.13 12.73
CA VAL A 106 7.39 -5.80 11.63
C VAL A 106 6.41 -6.95 11.41
N ASN A 107 5.16 -6.61 11.19
CA ASN A 107 4.15 -7.54 10.69
C ASN A 107 3.99 -7.28 9.20
N PHE A 108 3.97 -8.34 8.41
CA PHE A 108 3.73 -8.30 6.97
C PHE A 108 2.39 -8.97 6.67
N TRP A 109 1.51 -8.22 6.03
CA TRP A 109 0.24 -8.74 5.54
C TRP A 109 0.16 -8.53 4.03
N LYS A 110 -0.21 -9.57 3.31
CA LYS A 110 -0.60 -9.48 1.89
C LYS A 110 -2.07 -9.80 1.73
N ASP A 111 -2.66 -9.36 0.61
CA ASP A 111 -3.99 -9.83 0.25
C ASP A 111 -4.01 -11.34 0.00
N LYS A 112 -5.13 -11.95 0.32
CA LYS A 112 -5.35 -13.38 0.12
C LYS A 112 -5.86 -13.60 -1.31
N GLU A 113 -4.98 -14.07 -2.19
CA GLU A 113 -5.41 -14.56 -3.51
C GLU A 113 -5.62 -16.08 -3.47
N ASP A 114 -6.68 -16.53 -4.15
CA ASP A 114 -6.91 -17.95 -4.39
C ASP A 114 -5.80 -18.51 -5.29
N GLY A 115 -5.12 -19.56 -4.83
CA GLY A 115 -4.01 -20.17 -5.55
C GLY A 115 -2.61 -19.73 -5.12
N ASN A 116 -2.46 -18.92 -4.07
CA ASN A 116 -1.15 -18.69 -3.46
C ASN A 116 -0.54 -20.03 -3.01
N ASP A 117 0.57 -20.42 -3.65
CA ASP A 117 1.33 -21.58 -3.23
C ASP A 117 1.88 -21.33 -1.82
N LYS A 118 1.59 -22.22 -0.88
CA LYS A 118 2.17 -22.15 0.47
C LYS A 118 3.70 -22.14 0.41
N LEU A 119 4.27 -22.75 -0.64
CA LEU A 119 5.70 -22.69 -0.92
C LEU A 119 6.16 -21.25 -1.14
N PHE A 120 5.49 -20.51 -2.02
CA PHE A 120 5.80 -19.10 -2.31
C PHE A 120 5.81 -18.22 -1.05
N LEU A 121 4.81 -18.40 -0.17
CA LEU A 121 4.73 -17.64 1.08
C LEU A 121 5.88 -17.97 2.04
N ASN A 122 6.22 -19.25 2.17
CA ASN A 122 7.35 -19.68 3.00
C ASN A 122 8.69 -19.18 2.45
N GLU A 123 8.88 -19.20 1.13
CA GLU A 123 10.10 -18.67 0.49
C GLU A 123 10.23 -17.16 0.71
N LEU A 124 9.14 -16.41 0.53
CA LEU A 124 9.15 -14.96 0.76
C LEU A 124 9.43 -14.62 2.22
N GLU A 125 8.86 -15.36 3.17
CA GLU A 125 9.14 -15.19 4.60
C GLU A 125 10.63 -15.44 4.91
N GLN A 126 11.20 -16.54 4.43
CA GLN A 126 12.62 -16.86 4.61
C GLN A 126 13.52 -15.79 3.99
N HIS A 127 13.15 -15.30 2.80
CA HIS A 127 13.89 -14.27 2.09
C HIS A 127 13.89 -12.92 2.85
N LEU A 128 12.72 -12.51 3.37
CA LEU A 128 12.61 -11.32 4.22
C LEU A 128 13.48 -11.45 5.48
N VAL A 129 13.37 -12.58 6.19
CA VAL A 129 14.16 -12.82 7.41
C VAL A 129 15.66 -12.78 7.10
N GLY A 130 16.12 -13.48 6.05
CA GLY A 130 17.54 -13.51 5.67
C GLY A 130 18.09 -12.14 5.32
N ASN A 131 17.35 -11.35 4.53
CA ASN A 131 17.78 -10.02 4.14
C ASN A 131 17.70 -9.00 5.28
N PHE A 132 16.72 -9.12 6.17
CA PHE A 132 16.62 -8.22 7.33
C PHE A 132 17.84 -8.34 8.25
N ARG A 133 18.33 -9.57 8.49
CA ARG A 133 19.56 -9.79 9.24
C ARG A 133 20.76 -9.10 8.59
N THR A 134 20.89 -9.28 7.27
CA THR A 134 22.02 -8.75 6.50
C THR A 134 22.01 -7.22 6.44
N TYR A 135 20.86 -6.60 6.18
CA TYR A 135 20.78 -5.16 5.91
C TYR A 135 20.52 -4.31 7.16
N PHE A 136 19.73 -4.81 8.10
CA PHE A 136 19.38 -4.07 9.33
C PHE A 136 20.15 -4.57 10.57
N GLU A 137 21.15 -5.43 10.39
CA GLU A 137 22.02 -5.95 11.47
C GLU A 137 21.23 -6.48 12.67
N ASP A 138 20.24 -7.34 12.40
CA ASP A 138 19.30 -7.91 13.40
C ASP A 138 18.42 -6.89 14.14
N ASN A 139 18.48 -5.60 13.80
CA ASN A 139 17.62 -4.58 14.39
C ASN A 139 16.20 -4.56 13.80
N LEU A 140 15.95 -5.27 12.70
CA LEU A 140 14.62 -5.47 12.14
C LEU A 140 14.26 -6.96 12.18
N MET A 141 13.17 -7.29 12.85
CA MET A 141 12.68 -8.67 12.97
C MET A 141 11.29 -8.82 12.36
N LEU A 142 11.12 -9.80 11.48
CA LEU A 142 9.79 -10.22 11.04
C LEU A 142 9.08 -10.94 12.19
N ASN A 143 7.84 -10.56 12.47
CA ASN A 143 7.07 -11.10 13.59
C ASN A 143 5.84 -11.90 13.14
N ILE A 144 5.01 -11.32 12.28
CA ILE A 144 3.88 -12.01 11.66
C ILE A 144 4.04 -11.90 10.15
N PHE A 145 3.89 -13.01 9.46
CA PHE A 145 3.76 -13.08 8.00
C PHE A 145 2.47 -13.85 7.68
N SER A 146 1.47 -13.19 7.09
CA SER A 146 0.20 -13.85 6.80
C SER A 146 -0.54 -13.21 5.64
N SER A 147 -1.29 -14.01 4.89
CA SER A 147 -2.32 -13.48 3.99
C SER A 147 -3.58 -13.14 4.78
N VAL A 148 -4.22 -12.02 4.42
CA VAL A 148 -5.45 -11.54 5.06
C VAL A 148 -6.49 -11.23 4.00
N SER A 149 -7.77 -11.45 4.30
CA SER A 149 -8.85 -11.12 3.36
C SER A 149 -9.03 -9.60 3.28
N SER A 150 -8.96 -9.06 2.06
CA SER A 150 -9.28 -7.67 1.72
C SER A 150 -10.65 -7.22 2.23
N ILE A 151 -11.70 -8.04 2.10
CA ILE A 151 -13.05 -7.76 2.64
C ILE A 151 -13.02 -7.35 4.13
N ALA A 152 -12.16 -7.99 4.93
CA ALA A 152 -12.07 -7.77 6.37
C ALA A 152 -10.98 -6.77 6.77
N ASN A 153 -10.21 -6.22 5.82
CA ASN A 153 -9.03 -5.42 6.12
C ASN A 153 -8.96 -4.15 5.25
N ILE A 154 -9.31 -3.02 5.85
CA ILE A 154 -9.26 -1.71 5.20
C ILE A 154 -7.85 -1.33 4.73
N PHE A 155 -6.79 -1.79 5.39
CA PHE A 155 -5.42 -1.46 4.97
C PHE A 155 -5.02 -2.17 3.67
N ILE A 156 -5.52 -3.39 3.44
CA ILE A 156 -5.34 -4.08 2.15
C ILE A 156 -6.11 -3.35 1.06
N GLN A 157 -7.36 -2.93 1.34
CA GLN A 157 -8.16 -2.16 0.40
C GLN A 157 -7.47 -0.82 0.05
N LEU A 158 -6.94 -0.10 1.04
CA LEU A 158 -6.16 1.13 0.82
C LEU A 158 -4.89 0.87 0.00
N ALA A 159 -4.20 -0.25 0.22
CA ALA A 159 -3.05 -0.65 -0.58
C ALA A 159 -3.44 -0.94 -2.05
N ASP A 160 -4.57 -1.60 -2.30
CA ASP A 160 -5.10 -1.81 -3.66
C ASP A 160 -5.45 -0.48 -4.34
N LEU A 161 -6.16 0.42 -3.65
CA LEU A 161 -6.48 1.75 -4.20
C LEU A 161 -5.24 2.55 -4.54
N PHE A 162 -4.22 2.52 -3.69
CA PHE A 162 -2.97 3.24 -3.91
C PHE A 162 -2.16 2.66 -5.06
N THR A 163 -1.93 1.35 -5.08
CA THR A 163 -1.16 0.68 -6.14
C THR A 163 -1.89 0.75 -7.48
N GLY A 164 -3.22 0.60 -7.48
CA GLY A 164 -4.07 0.81 -8.66
C GLY A 164 -3.97 2.23 -9.21
N SER A 165 -3.93 3.24 -8.33
CA SER A 165 -3.74 4.64 -8.75
C SER A 165 -2.39 4.87 -9.42
N ILE A 166 -1.30 4.41 -8.81
CA ILE A 166 0.05 4.52 -9.40
C ILE A 166 0.12 3.80 -10.75
N SER A 167 -0.34 2.56 -10.79
CA SER A 167 -0.33 1.75 -12.01
C SER A 167 -1.14 2.41 -13.12
N ARG A 168 -2.32 2.97 -12.79
CA ARG A 168 -3.17 3.65 -13.76
C ARG A 168 -2.51 4.90 -14.32
N THR A 169 -1.90 5.73 -13.47
CA THR A 169 -1.22 6.97 -13.90
C THR A 169 -0.01 6.66 -14.78
N LEU A 170 0.83 5.69 -14.39
CA LEU A 170 2.04 5.34 -15.15
C LEU A 170 1.74 4.68 -16.49
N ASN A 171 0.66 3.89 -16.56
CA ASN A 171 0.28 3.14 -17.78
C ASN A 171 -0.82 3.85 -18.59
N GLN A 172 -1.12 5.11 -18.29
CA GLN A 172 -2.15 5.85 -19.02
C GLN A 172 -1.76 5.98 -20.49
N SER A 173 -2.61 5.46 -21.37
CA SER A 173 -2.44 5.54 -22.82
C SER A 173 -3.64 6.25 -23.45
N GLY A 174 -3.36 7.35 -24.16
CA GLY A 174 -4.38 8.15 -24.83
C GLY A 174 -4.92 9.33 -24.01
N THR A 175 -5.94 10.00 -24.54
CA THR A 175 -6.52 11.24 -24.00
C THR A 175 -7.90 11.08 -23.39
N SER A 176 -8.52 9.89 -23.46
CA SER A 176 -9.82 9.66 -22.84
C SER A 176 -9.67 9.40 -21.35
N THR A 177 -10.38 10.18 -20.54
CA THR A 177 -10.42 10.04 -19.09
C THR A 177 -11.72 9.37 -18.67
N ASN A 178 -11.63 8.43 -17.74
CA ASN A 178 -12.77 7.85 -17.04
C ASN A 178 -12.63 8.05 -15.52
N HIS A 179 -13.62 7.60 -14.74
CA HIS A 179 -13.65 7.81 -13.30
C HIS A 179 -12.47 7.18 -12.54
N LYS A 180 -11.81 6.15 -13.09
CA LYS A 180 -10.57 5.59 -12.51
C LYS A 180 -9.36 6.48 -12.78
N ASP A 181 -9.32 7.14 -13.94
CA ASP A 181 -8.31 8.16 -14.22
C ASP A 181 -8.48 9.35 -13.27
N ASP A 182 -9.72 9.81 -13.07
CA ASP A 182 -10.05 10.91 -12.16
C ASP A 182 -9.73 10.57 -10.69
N PHE A 183 -9.86 9.29 -10.30
CA PHE A 183 -9.47 8.82 -8.98
C PHE A 183 -7.95 8.73 -8.83
N ALA A 184 -7.27 8.11 -9.79
CA ALA A 184 -5.82 7.97 -9.77
C ALA A 184 -5.11 9.33 -9.73
N GLN A 185 -5.55 10.27 -10.56
CA GLN A 185 -5.04 11.64 -10.57
C GLN A 185 -5.24 12.32 -9.21
N PHE A 186 -6.44 12.19 -8.63
CA PHE A 186 -6.74 12.74 -7.31
C PHE A 186 -5.81 12.18 -6.22
N VAL A 187 -5.54 10.87 -6.21
CA VAL A 187 -4.65 10.25 -5.21
C VAL A 187 -3.21 10.75 -5.36
N VAL A 188 -2.70 10.81 -6.59
CA VAL A 188 -1.35 11.29 -6.89
C VAL A 188 -1.19 12.75 -6.46
N GLU A 189 -2.14 13.62 -6.82
CA GLU A 189 -2.13 15.03 -6.44
C GLU A 189 -2.26 15.23 -4.93
N LEU A 190 -3.18 14.51 -4.27
CA LEU A 190 -3.41 14.63 -2.84
C LEU A 190 -2.17 14.22 -2.02
N LEU A 191 -1.44 13.21 -2.47
CA LEU A 191 -0.21 12.75 -1.84
C LEU A 191 1.05 13.52 -2.28
N GLY A 192 0.90 14.49 -3.20
CA GLY A 192 2.02 15.28 -3.72
C GLY A 192 2.99 14.50 -4.62
N LEU A 193 2.61 13.31 -5.08
CA LEU A 193 3.53 12.43 -5.80
C LEU A 193 3.85 12.95 -7.20
N ASN A 194 5.15 13.08 -7.51
CA ASN A 194 5.60 13.31 -8.87
C ASN A 194 6.05 11.99 -9.52
N LEU A 195 5.16 11.36 -10.29
CA LEU A 195 5.44 10.08 -10.96
C LEU A 195 6.26 10.23 -12.25
N HIS A 196 6.54 11.46 -12.70
CA HIS A 196 7.38 11.74 -13.86
C HIS A 196 8.81 12.13 -13.48
N ASP A 197 9.07 12.42 -12.20
CA ASP A 197 10.40 12.71 -11.67
C ASP A 197 10.80 11.66 -10.62
N TYR A 198 11.62 10.71 -11.07
CA TYR A 198 12.13 9.60 -10.26
C TYR A 198 13.03 10.03 -9.09
N ARG A 199 13.48 11.29 -9.05
CA ARG A 199 14.47 11.78 -8.09
C ARG A 199 13.89 12.59 -6.94
N ASN A 200 12.62 12.97 -7.01
CA ASN A 200 12.04 13.96 -6.11
C ASN A 200 10.75 13.45 -5.47
N GLN A 201 10.90 12.42 -4.63
CA GLN A 201 9.80 11.77 -3.90
C GLN A 201 9.98 11.88 -2.38
N GLU A 202 10.47 13.03 -1.90
CA GLU A 202 10.63 13.30 -0.46
C GLU A 202 9.29 13.73 0.14
N HIS A 203 8.40 12.76 0.35
CA HIS A 203 7.16 12.94 1.12
C HIS A 203 7.10 11.97 2.29
N ASP A 204 7.05 12.50 3.51
CA ASP A 204 6.96 11.70 4.74
C ASP A 204 5.79 10.71 4.74
N ALA A 205 4.69 11.07 4.07
CA ALA A 205 3.46 10.28 4.04
C ALA A 205 3.41 9.26 2.89
N ALA A 206 4.15 9.48 1.80
CA ALA A 206 4.08 8.64 0.62
C ALA A 206 5.38 8.59 -0.19
N ILE A 207 5.81 7.42 -0.64
CA ILE A 207 6.97 7.27 -1.54
C ILE A 207 6.74 6.19 -2.59
N VAL A 208 7.19 6.46 -3.82
CA VAL A 208 7.30 5.51 -4.92
C VAL A 208 8.77 5.34 -5.27
N HIS A 209 9.27 4.12 -5.10
CA HIS A 209 10.63 3.75 -5.46
C HIS A 209 10.64 3.11 -6.85
N PHE A 210 11.40 3.67 -7.77
CA PHE A 210 11.53 3.16 -9.14
C PHE A 210 12.81 2.35 -9.28
N ILE A 211 12.71 1.15 -9.86
CA ILE A 211 13.79 0.19 -10.08
C ILE A 211 13.98 -0.04 -11.58
#